data_AF-A0A813ULW4-F1
#
_entry.id   AF-A0A813ULW4-F1
#
_cell.length_a   1.000
_cell.length_b   1.000
_cell.length_c   1.000
_cell.angle_alpha   90.00
_cell.angle_beta   90.00
_cell.angle_gamma   90.00
#
_symmetry.space_group_name_H-M   'P 1'
#
loop_
_entity.id
_entity.type
_entity.pdbx_description
1 polymer ?
#
loop_
_entity_poly.entity_id
_entity_poly.type
_entity_poly.pdbx_seq_one_letter_code
_entity_poly.pdbx_strand_id
1 'polypeptide(L)'
;MRNLEKQEDEILALQSIFDNKFRLLDENNQYEILINFDLIEPIVIEFNNKKSLIHYLPSFTLIIHYHDQYPSDYPPSFILSCFYFSKSSLQNLCRKVDNYPFIKGEVCVYDWIELIKQEIMNEFTIHTQIDDQLNDPRALNGFLNANIDQIYQYLINYNNAQEEKQFQKKLQTCLICTDILPGIDCIRLHRCGHFYCQSCLNDYVKMTLDNGKFGEKLVCPQNQCQKALLPNEIKQIINDDHLYQRYEKLTLQHALELMNDIIWCPRCQFAVLVGNGDDNLAICDQCHFTFCKKCKETFHFQVMCPKDYLIVQLKLQQQKARERLLKQHEEEHERNRVGEEKDQKRIARQQEKAQIELAKIERGKITSITKKLARQQYREIILDSSEEDILLEKIFAAEQLEASNTRLCPNCRVRIEKNGGCSHMHCSRCNFDFNWSAREEPQLPEVTSLLYHASNTKSVQAIKEKLNPNLNLAKSSEQKIDSDQLKENENEQNSKTLINNRSLLGSAIIKRVKQCPNSLCNKLNVKIEEDNWIVCNGCLKQFCFSCSQLIDGPQHFEKKCDRYTSFK
;
A
#
# COMPACT_ATOMS: atom_id res chain seq x y z
N MET A 1 53.70 18.67 45.92
CA MET A 1 53.60 17.46 46.78
C MET A 1 52.13 17.10 46.99
N ARG A 2 51.80 15.94 47.61
CA ARG A 2 50.46 15.37 47.97
C ARG A 2 49.22 15.82 47.20
N ASN A 3 48.80 17.10 47.29
CA ASN A 3 47.69 17.62 46.49
C ASN A 3 47.99 17.58 44.98
N LEU A 4 49.18 18.04 44.57
CA LEU A 4 49.60 18.00 43.16
C LEU A 4 49.77 16.56 42.66
N GLU A 5 50.35 15.69 43.48
CA GLU A 5 50.53 14.25 43.16
C GLU A 5 49.17 13.60 42.87
N LYS A 6 48.16 13.80 43.73
CA LYS A 6 46.79 13.31 43.49
C LYS A 6 46.09 13.95 42.30
N GLN A 7 46.38 15.21 41.97
CA GLN A 7 45.85 15.86 40.76
C GLN A 7 46.45 15.25 39.50
N GLU A 8 47.77 15.04 39.47
CA GLU A 8 48.47 14.40 38.35
C GLU A 8 47.96 12.98 38.11
N ASP A 9 47.76 12.18 39.17
CA ASP A 9 47.15 10.84 39.10
C ASP A 9 45.71 10.88 38.53
N GLU A 10 44.85 11.80 38.99
CA GLU A 10 43.48 11.95 38.47
C GLU A 10 43.46 12.40 37.00
N ILE A 11 44.33 13.35 36.63
CA ILE A 11 44.47 13.86 35.27
C ILE A 11 44.92 12.74 34.31
N LEU A 12 45.90 11.91 34.73
CA LEU A 12 46.35 10.75 33.94
C LEU A 12 45.25 9.69 33.79
N ALA A 13 44.49 9.41 34.86
CA ALA A 13 43.35 8.49 34.80
C ALA A 13 42.25 8.99 33.85
N LEU A 14 41.84 10.26 33.98
CA LEU A 14 40.87 10.90 33.09
C LEU A 14 41.35 10.89 31.63
N GLN A 15 42.60 11.23 31.37
CA GLN A 15 43.13 11.22 30.01
C GLN A 15 43.19 9.80 29.41
N SER A 16 43.44 8.76 30.22
CA SER A 16 43.35 7.37 29.77
C SER A 16 41.92 6.87 29.51
N ILE A 17 40.90 7.45 30.17
CA ILE A 17 39.49 7.08 30.00
C ILE A 17 38.85 7.82 28.81
N PHE A 18 39.20 9.09 28.62
CA PHE A 18 38.54 9.98 27.67
C PHE A 18 39.36 10.22 26.38
N ASP A 19 40.67 9.92 26.37
CA ASP A 19 41.57 10.08 25.21
C ASP A 19 41.42 11.49 24.59
N ASN A 20 41.11 11.61 23.29
CA ASN A 20 40.95 12.86 22.56
C ASN A 20 39.74 13.73 23.01
N LYS A 21 38.96 13.26 23.98
CA LYS A 21 37.87 14.02 24.64
C LYS A 21 38.32 14.74 25.91
N PHE A 22 39.57 14.54 26.36
CA PHE A 22 40.18 15.25 27.48
C PHE A 22 41.27 16.19 26.96
N ARG A 23 41.24 17.47 27.35
CA ARG A 23 42.13 18.49 26.80
C ARG A 23 42.49 19.59 27.79
N LEU A 24 43.79 19.88 27.92
CA LEU A 24 44.28 21.12 28.55
C LEU A 24 43.87 22.36 27.72
N LEU A 25 43.32 23.37 28.39
CA LEU A 25 42.84 24.64 27.81
C LEU A 25 43.80 25.81 28.05
N ASP A 26 44.56 25.75 29.15
CA ASP A 26 45.22 26.90 29.77
C ASP A 26 46.31 26.41 30.72
N GLU A 27 47.40 27.16 30.86
CA GLU A 27 48.48 26.86 31.82
C GLU A 27 47.99 26.91 33.28
N ASN A 28 46.89 27.62 33.55
CA ASN A 28 46.22 27.69 34.86
C ASN A 28 45.41 26.41 35.20
N ASN A 29 45.93 25.22 34.87
CA ASN A 29 45.34 23.91 35.16
C ASN A 29 43.83 23.77 34.81
N GLN A 30 43.44 24.30 33.65
CA GLN A 30 42.06 24.19 33.15
C GLN A 30 41.94 23.08 32.09
N TYR A 31 40.94 22.20 32.25
CA TYR A 31 40.74 21.03 31.39
C TYR A 31 39.29 20.97 30.86
N GLU A 32 39.15 20.77 29.54
CA GLU A 32 37.89 20.42 28.87
C GLU A 32 37.72 18.90 28.84
N ILE A 33 36.55 18.42 29.28
CA ILE A 33 36.10 17.04 29.20
C ILE A 33 34.83 17.00 28.34
N LEU A 34 34.88 16.29 27.22
CA LEU A 34 33.72 16.04 26.35
C LEU A 34 33.03 14.73 26.74
N ILE A 35 32.05 14.84 27.63
CA ILE A 35 31.23 13.72 28.12
C ILE A 35 30.32 13.26 26.98
N ASN A 36 30.45 12.00 26.56
CA ASN A 36 29.51 11.34 25.66
C ASN A 36 28.43 10.59 26.47
N PHE A 37 27.26 10.39 25.84
CA PHE A 37 26.18 9.55 26.35
C PHE A 37 26.03 8.33 25.45
N ASP A 38 26.36 7.16 25.99
CA ASP A 38 26.20 5.88 25.31
C ASP A 38 24.78 5.36 25.58
N LEU A 39 23.84 5.77 24.74
CA LEU A 39 22.41 5.49 24.92
C LEU A 39 22.13 3.99 24.76
N ILE A 40 21.73 3.34 25.87
CA ILE A 40 21.33 1.92 25.90
C ILE A 40 20.03 1.72 25.09
N GLU A 41 19.06 2.61 25.29
CA GLU A 41 17.84 2.72 24.51
C GLU A 41 17.72 4.14 23.93
N PRO A 42 17.15 4.31 22.73
CA PRO A 42 17.12 5.60 22.08
C PRO A 42 16.02 6.51 22.63
N ILE A 43 16.37 7.76 22.91
CA ILE A 43 15.51 8.72 23.60
C ILE A 43 14.56 9.40 22.61
N VAL A 44 13.29 9.59 22.98
CA VAL A 44 12.34 10.40 22.21
C VAL A 44 12.49 11.87 22.60
N ILE A 45 12.93 12.70 21.66
CA ILE A 45 12.89 14.16 21.81
C ILE A 45 11.56 14.71 21.30
N GLU A 46 10.98 15.66 22.04
CA GLU A 46 9.77 16.38 21.63
C GLU A 46 10.01 17.89 21.67
N PHE A 47 9.77 18.55 20.53
CA PHE A 47 9.88 20.00 20.39
C PHE A 47 8.81 20.51 19.42
N ASN A 48 8.04 21.53 19.80
CA ASN A 48 6.96 22.12 18.97
C ASN A 48 6.00 21.05 18.39
N ASN A 49 5.57 20.09 19.23
CA ASN A 49 4.76 18.91 18.90
C ASN A 49 5.35 17.94 17.85
N LYS A 50 6.63 18.10 17.49
CA LYS A 50 7.38 17.17 16.65
C LYS A 50 8.12 16.19 17.55
N LYS A 51 7.84 14.89 17.41
CA LYS A 51 8.56 13.83 18.10
C LYS A 51 9.58 13.18 17.16
N SER A 52 10.74 12.79 17.68
CA SER A 52 11.72 11.99 16.95
C SER A 52 12.57 11.16 17.90
N LEU A 53 13.05 10.02 17.39
CA LEU A 53 13.88 9.07 18.10
C LEU A 53 15.37 9.42 17.90
N ILE A 54 16.16 9.40 18.96
CA ILE A 54 17.60 9.74 18.93
C ILE A 54 18.41 8.58 19.52
N HIS A 55 19.31 8.02 18.71
CA HIS A 55 20.31 7.02 19.11
C HIS A 55 21.64 7.66 19.56
N TYR A 56 21.95 8.88 19.11
CA TYR A 56 23.22 9.54 19.40
C TYR A 56 23.06 11.02 19.78
N LEU A 57 23.50 11.37 20.99
CA LEU A 57 23.54 12.75 21.47
C LEU A 57 24.91 13.42 21.26
N PRO A 58 24.98 14.74 21.02
CA PRO A 58 26.22 15.49 21.00
C PRO A 58 26.87 15.55 22.39
N SER A 59 28.20 15.52 22.46
CA SER A 59 28.93 15.58 23.72
C SER A 59 28.58 16.82 24.55
N PHE A 60 28.43 16.61 25.87
CA PHE A 60 28.30 17.65 26.87
C PHE A 60 29.70 18.09 27.31
N THR A 61 29.92 19.39 27.52
CA THR A 61 31.22 19.93 27.93
C THR A 61 31.22 20.19 29.43
N LEU A 62 32.10 19.50 30.15
CA LEU A 62 32.52 19.84 31.51
C LEU A 62 33.88 20.52 31.44
N ILE A 63 34.03 21.68 32.08
CA ILE A 63 35.34 22.33 32.25
C ILE A 63 35.69 22.27 33.74
N ILE A 64 36.90 21.80 34.06
CA ILE A 64 37.46 21.75 35.42
C ILE A 64 38.62 22.75 35.52
N HIS A 65 38.72 23.42 36.66
CA HIS A 65 39.87 24.22 37.09
C HIS A 65 40.37 23.68 38.43
N TYR A 66 41.51 23.00 38.40
CA TYR A 66 42.20 22.53 39.60
C TYR A 66 42.90 23.68 40.32
N HIS A 67 43.12 23.54 41.63
CA HIS A 67 43.74 24.55 42.48
C HIS A 67 44.53 23.87 43.61
N ASP A 68 45.53 24.56 44.15
CA ASP A 68 46.52 23.99 45.08
C ASP A 68 45.93 23.34 46.35
N GLN A 69 44.68 23.67 46.71
CA GLN A 69 44.02 23.23 47.94
C GLN A 69 43.18 21.94 47.72
N TYR A 70 42.89 21.56 46.49
CA TYR A 70 42.27 20.27 46.15
C TYR A 70 43.31 19.13 46.10
N PRO A 71 43.00 17.89 46.55
CA PRO A 71 41.77 17.46 47.21
C PRO A 71 41.71 17.66 48.73
N SER A 72 42.77 18.15 49.38
CA SER A 72 42.78 18.25 50.85
C SER A 72 41.63 19.07 51.45
N ASP A 73 41.22 20.18 50.83
CA ASP A 73 40.30 21.14 51.46
C ASP A 73 38.89 21.22 50.89
N TYR A 74 38.75 21.39 49.59
CA TYR A 74 37.45 21.52 48.90
C TYR A 74 37.57 21.08 47.43
N PRO A 75 36.47 20.68 46.77
CA PRO A 75 36.50 20.17 45.39
C PRO A 75 36.90 21.25 44.35
N PRO A 76 37.25 20.88 43.11
CA PRO A 76 37.74 21.82 42.12
C PRO A 76 36.63 22.76 41.63
N SER A 77 37.00 23.84 40.94
CA SER A 77 36.00 24.71 40.30
C SER A 77 35.57 24.11 38.97
N PHE A 78 34.27 24.21 38.62
CA PHE A 78 33.74 23.63 37.39
C PHE A 78 32.79 24.57 36.64
N ILE A 79 32.61 24.31 35.35
CA ILE A 79 31.62 24.92 34.46
C ILE A 79 30.95 23.82 33.63
N LEU A 80 29.63 23.92 33.48
CA LEU A 80 28.81 23.01 32.68
C LEU A 80 28.34 23.73 31.41
N SER A 81 28.67 23.18 30.24
CA SER A 81 28.38 23.76 28.93
C SER A 81 27.66 22.76 28.04
N CYS A 82 26.40 23.04 27.72
CA CYS A 82 25.66 22.27 26.73
C CYS A 82 24.65 23.16 26.00
N PHE A 83 24.67 23.15 24.67
CA PHE A 83 23.83 24.06 23.87
C PHE A 83 22.39 23.57 23.70
N TYR A 84 22.12 22.27 23.85
CA TYR A 84 20.78 21.69 23.68
C TYR A 84 20.04 21.47 25.00
N PHE A 85 20.64 21.82 26.13
CA PHE A 85 19.97 21.89 27.43
C PHE A 85 19.43 23.29 27.68
N SER A 86 18.31 23.38 28.40
CA SER A 86 17.85 24.67 28.92
C SER A 86 18.80 25.18 30.00
N LYS A 87 18.83 26.50 30.18
CA LYS A 87 19.65 27.15 31.22
C LYS A 87 19.23 26.68 32.62
N SER A 88 17.93 26.51 32.87
CA SER A 88 17.38 26.00 34.13
C SER A 88 17.82 24.56 34.41
N SER A 89 17.81 23.65 33.41
CA SER A 89 18.33 22.29 33.58
C SER A 89 19.84 22.26 33.87
N LEU A 90 20.64 23.09 33.19
CA LEU A 90 22.08 23.21 33.50
C LEU A 90 22.33 23.74 34.91
N GLN A 91 21.51 24.67 35.40
CA GLN A 91 21.62 25.21 36.76
C GLN A 91 21.22 24.18 37.83
N ASN A 92 20.17 23.39 37.57
CA ASN A 92 19.82 22.25 38.43
C ASN A 92 20.97 21.25 38.50
N LEU A 93 21.62 20.96 37.36
CA LEU A 93 22.79 20.08 37.30
C LEU A 93 24.01 20.66 38.05
N CYS A 94 24.27 21.97 37.96
CA CYS A 94 25.28 22.65 38.80
C CYS A 94 25.00 22.47 40.30
N ARG A 95 23.72 22.54 40.73
CA ARG A 95 23.34 22.32 42.14
C ARG A 95 23.49 20.85 42.55
N LYS A 96 23.17 19.89 41.66
CA LYS A 96 23.36 18.46 41.90
C LYS A 96 24.85 18.11 42.07
N VAL A 97 25.73 18.66 41.23
CA VAL A 97 27.20 18.54 41.39
C VAL A 97 27.70 19.23 42.66
N ASP A 98 27.21 20.45 42.98
CA ASP A 98 27.59 21.17 44.20
C ASP A 98 27.21 20.45 45.50
N ASN A 99 26.13 19.68 45.47
CA ASN A 99 25.62 18.90 46.60
C ASN A 99 26.20 17.47 46.64
N TYR A 100 27.04 17.07 45.68
CA TYR A 100 27.64 15.74 45.65
C TYR A 100 28.61 15.56 46.85
N PRO A 101 28.57 14.44 47.59
CA PRO A 101 29.43 14.24 48.75
C PRO A 101 30.92 14.33 48.41
N PHE A 102 31.64 15.22 49.09
CA PHE A 102 33.08 15.38 48.94
C PHE A 102 33.84 14.91 50.18
N ILE A 103 34.78 13.99 49.99
CA ILE A 103 35.65 13.47 51.06
C ILE A 103 36.99 14.22 51.00
N LYS A 104 37.28 15.04 52.02
CA LYS A 104 38.56 15.76 52.13
C LYS A 104 39.75 14.81 51.99
N GLY A 105 40.63 15.13 51.04
CA GLY A 105 41.81 14.33 50.70
C GLY A 105 41.62 13.38 49.51
N GLU A 106 40.39 13.12 49.06
CA GLU A 106 40.10 12.25 47.91
C GLU A 106 39.63 13.03 46.67
N VAL A 107 39.89 12.44 45.51
CA VAL A 107 39.58 13.01 44.19
C VAL A 107 38.16 12.65 43.76
N CYS A 108 37.50 13.48 42.93
CA CYS A 108 36.06 13.39 42.69
C CYS A 108 35.57 13.78 41.28
N VAL A 109 36.44 14.13 40.33
CA VAL A 109 36.02 14.60 39.00
C VAL A 109 35.38 13.48 38.18
N TYR A 110 35.84 12.24 38.33
CA TYR A 110 35.22 11.09 37.66
C TYR A 110 33.80 10.82 38.20
N ASP A 111 33.59 10.89 39.51
CA ASP A 111 32.27 10.71 40.14
C ASP A 111 31.28 11.78 39.67
N TRP A 112 31.73 13.03 39.50
CA TRP A 112 30.94 14.10 38.90
C TRP A 112 30.54 13.81 37.46
N ILE A 113 31.40 13.17 36.66
CA ILE A 113 31.06 12.79 35.28
C ILE A 113 29.99 11.69 35.26
N GLU A 114 30.10 10.68 36.13
CA GLU A 114 29.08 9.62 36.23
C GLU A 114 27.75 10.14 36.79
N LEU A 115 27.77 11.06 37.77
CA LEU A 115 26.59 11.81 38.21
C LEU A 115 25.94 12.56 37.03
N ILE A 116 26.73 13.33 36.29
CA ILE A 116 26.25 14.10 35.13
C ILE A 116 25.60 13.19 34.09
N LYS A 117 26.16 12.01 33.81
CA LYS A 117 25.54 11.01 32.92
C LYS A 117 24.21 10.51 33.48
N GLN A 118 24.18 10.08 34.74
CA GLN A 118 22.97 9.50 35.36
C GLN A 118 21.82 10.50 35.38
N GLU A 119 22.08 11.74 35.78
CA GLU A 119 21.07 12.80 35.84
C GLU A 119 20.54 13.17 34.44
N ILE A 120 21.42 13.23 33.43
CA ILE A 120 21.02 13.50 32.04
C ILE A 120 20.19 12.35 31.45
N MET A 121 20.48 11.09 31.80
CA MET A 121 19.68 9.94 31.36
C MET A 121 18.32 9.86 32.06
N ASN A 122 18.24 10.26 33.33
CA ASN A 122 17.00 10.23 34.13
C ASN A 122 16.06 11.42 33.81
N GLU A 123 16.61 12.63 33.66
CA GLU A 123 15.85 13.88 33.48
C GLU A 123 15.97 14.45 32.05
N PHE A 124 15.91 13.62 30.99
CA PHE A 124 15.90 14.10 29.60
C PHE A 124 14.57 14.78 29.17
N THR A 125 13.95 15.55 30.07
CA THR A 125 12.88 16.50 29.75
C THR A 125 13.49 17.88 29.57
N ILE A 126 13.59 18.36 28.33
CA ILE A 126 14.12 19.70 28.04
C ILE A 126 13.05 20.73 28.40
N HIS A 127 13.04 21.14 29.67
CA HIS A 127 12.08 22.09 30.21
C HIS A 127 12.23 23.45 29.50
N THR A 128 11.19 23.83 28.75
CA THR A 128 11.12 25.07 27.96
C THR A 128 10.80 26.31 28.79
N GLN A 129 10.51 26.14 30.08
CA GLN A 129 10.28 27.25 31.02
C GLN A 129 11.60 27.83 31.50
N ILE A 130 11.81 29.12 31.20
CA ILE A 130 12.94 29.92 31.67
C ILE A 130 12.59 30.43 33.07
N ASP A 131 13.06 29.73 34.10
CA ASP A 131 12.94 30.20 35.48
C ASP A 131 14.14 31.11 35.82
N ASP A 132 14.01 32.39 35.49
CA ASP A 132 15.09 33.39 35.52
C ASP A 132 15.55 33.79 36.94
N GLN A 133 14.98 33.20 38.00
CA GLN A 133 15.18 33.63 39.40
C GLN A 133 16.61 33.37 39.93
N LEU A 134 17.39 32.50 39.30
CA LEU A 134 18.79 32.24 39.65
C LEU A 134 19.66 32.28 38.39
N ASN A 135 20.73 33.07 38.41
CA ASN A 135 21.68 33.20 37.30
C ASN A 135 23.05 32.62 37.67
N ASP A 136 23.16 31.30 37.78
CA ASP A 136 24.46 30.65 38.01
C ASP A 136 25.40 30.88 36.80
N PRO A 137 26.57 31.53 36.97
CA PRO A 137 27.49 31.79 35.87
C PRO A 137 28.12 30.52 35.29
N ARG A 138 28.08 29.38 36.01
CA ARG A 138 28.68 28.11 35.56
C ARG A 138 27.79 27.34 34.58
N ALA A 139 26.53 27.75 34.42
CA ALA A 139 25.55 27.07 33.57
C ALA A 139 25.51 27.69 32.17
N LEU A 140 26.44 27.29 31.30
CA LEU A 140 26.62 27.86 29.96
C LEU A 140 25.74 27.17 28.91
N ASN A 141 24.49 27.62 28.84
CA ASN A 141 23.64 27.44 27.66
C ASN A 141 24.30 28.14 26.45
N GLY A 142 24.63 27.37 25.41
CA GLY A 142 25.26 27.86 24.18
C GLY A 142 24.36 28.68 23.25
N PHE A 143 23.06 28.77 23.55
CA PHE A 143 22.05 29.46 22.77
C PHE A 143 21.39 30.58 23.59
N LEU A 144 22.00 31.77 23.53
CA LEU A 144 21.28 33.01 23.79
C LEU A 144 20.44 33.34 22.55
N ASN A 145 19.11 33.39 22.70
CA ASN A 145 18.13 33.89 21.72
C ASN A 145 17.86 33.05 20.44
N ALA A 146 18.00 31.73 20.46
CA ALA A 146 17.61 30.89 19.30
C ALA A 146 16.19 30.32 19.38
N ASN A 147 15.59 30.09 18.20
CA ASN A 147 14.37 29.31 18.08
C ASN A 147 14.66 27.83 18.40
N ILE A 148 13.83 27.25 19.27
CA ILE A 148 13.71 25.82 19.56
C ILE A 148 13.85 24.90 18.32
N ASP A 149 13.26 25.27 17.17
CA ASP A 149 13.37 24.48 15.94
C ASP A 149 14.83 24.28 15.48
N GLN A 150 15.75 25.21 15.80
CA GLN A 150 17.18 25.07 15.44
C GLN A 150 17.88 24.02 16.30
N ILE A 151 17.55 23.93 17.59
CA ILE A 151 18.07 22.88 18.50
C ILE A 151 17.57 21.51 18.02
N TYR A 152 16.27 21.40 17.71
CA TYR A 152 15.68 20.19 17.14
C TYR A 152 16.40 19.76 15.86
N GLN A 153 16.54 20.67 14.88
CA GLN A 153 17.21 20.36 13.61
C GLN A 153 18.69 20.00 13.81
N TYR A 154 19.41 20.62 14.76
CA TYR A 154 20.78 20.20 15.07
C TYR A 154 20.83 18.76 15.60
N LEU A 155 19.98 18.41 16.57
CA LEU A 155 19.95 17.07 17.18
C LEU A 155 19.63 15.99 16.14
N ILE A 156 18.64 16.22 15.27
CA ILE A 156 18.30 15.30 14.16
C ILE A 156 19.50 15.14 13.21
N ASN A 157 20.11 16.24 12.77
CA ASN A 157 21.24 16.19 11.85
C ASN A 157 22.48 15.52 12.46
N TYR A 158 22.74 15.74 13.76
CA TYR A 158 23.80 15.06 14.49
C TYR A 158 23.53 13.55 14.59
N ASN A 159 22.33 13.16 15.03
CA ASN A 159 21.92 11.76 15.13
C ASN A 159 22.11 11.02 13.80
N ASN A 160 21.54 11.56 12.72
CA ASN A 160 21.61 10.97 11.38
C ASN A 160 23.07 10.86 10.88
N ALA A 161 23.91 11.86 11.18
CA ALA A 161 25.32 11.84 10.82
C ALA A 161 26.15 10.84 11.65
N GLN A 162 25.74 10.48 12.87
CA GLN A 162 26.37 9.41 13.64
C GLN A 162 25.84 8.02 13.24
N GLU A 163 24.53 7.88 12.98
CA GLU A 163 23.97 6.65 12.39
C GLU A 163 24.67 6.28 11.08
N GLU A 164 24.89 7.26 10.20
CA GLU A 164 25.58 7.06 8.92
C GLU A 164 27.07 6.71 9.13
N LYS A 165 27.77 7.33 10.08
CA LYS A 165 29.17 6.96 10.44
C LYS A 165 29.28 5.56 11.05
N GLN A 166 28.32 5.13 11.85
CA GLN A 166 28.31 3.79 12.44
C GLN A 166 27.89 2.74 11.39
N PHE A 167 26.98 3.08 10.49
CA PHE A 167 26.69 2.29 9.29
C PHE A 167 27.94 2.09 8.44
N GLN A 168 28.69 3.16 8.15
CA GLN A 168 29.93 3.14 7.36
C GLN A 168 31.02 2.23 7.96
N LYS A 169 31.09 2.12 9.28
CA LYS A 169 32.00 1.19 9.98
C LYS A 169 31.49 -0.26 10.03
N LYS A 170 30.17 -0.47 9.98
CA LYS A 170 29.56 -1.79 10.10
C LYS A 170 29.78 -2.60 8.82
N LEU A 171 30.28 -3.83 8.96
CA LEU A 171 30.40 -4.77 7.85
C LEU A 171 29.02 -5.12 7.27
N GLN A 172 28.91 -5.11 5.95
CA GLN A 172 27.74 -5.49 5.16
C GLN A 172 28.14 -6.56 4.15
N THR A 173 27.17 -7.34 3.67
CA THR A 173 27.37 -8.32 2.60
C THR A 173 26.76 -7.81 1.30
N CYS A 174 27.52 -7.83 0.20
CA CYS A 174 27.03 -7.45 -1.11
C CYS A 174 26.07 -8.52 -1.68
N LEU A 175 24.88 -8.11 -2.11
CA LEU A 175 23.86 -9.02 -2.65
C LEU A 175 24.15 -9.55 -4.08
N ILE A 176 25.26 -9.16 -4.71
CA ILE A 176 25.69 -9.65 -6.04
C ILE A 176 26.91 -10.59 -5.92
N CYS A 177 28.03 -10.12 -5.35
CA CYS A 177 29.26 -10.90 -5.25
C CYS A 177 29.40 -11.69 -3.95
N THR A 178 28.54 -11.46 -2.96
CA THR A 178 28.61 -12.03 -1.59
C THR A 178 29.83 -11.62 -0.74
N ASP A 179 30.69 -10.73 -1.25
CA ASP A 179 31.80 -10.16 -0.47
C ASP A 179 31.30 -9.41 0.77
N ILE A 180 32.08 -9.48 1.85
CA ILE A 180 31.86 -8.76 3.10
C ILE A 180 32.77 -7.54 3.12
N LEU A 181 32.16 -6.35 3.16
CA LEU A 181 32.83 -5.06 3.03
C LEU A 181 32.38 -4.10 4.14
N PRO A 182 33.21 -3.14 4.56
CA PRO A 182 32.75 -2.00 5.36
C PRO A 182 31.59 -1.25 4.68
N GLY A 183 30.69 -0.67 5.48
CA GLY A 183 29.56 0.11 4.97
C GLY A 183 29.96 1.33 4.14
N ILE A 184 31.18 1.85 4.30
CA ILE A 184 31.75 2.95 3.50
C ILE A 184 32.11 2.52 2.07
N ASP A 185 32.42 1.24 1.85
CA ASP A 185 32.70 0.65 0.53
C ASP A 185 31.42 0.04 -0.12
N CYS A 186 30.28 0.20 0.56
CA CYS A 186 28.97 -0.33 0.18
C CYS A 186 27.99 0.79 -0.20
N ILE A 187 27.25 0.60 -1.28
CA ILE A 187 26.14 1.47 -1.63
C ILE A 187 24.85 0.92 -1.00
N ARG A 188 24.23 1.71 -0.11
CA ARG A 188 22.87 1.49 0.42
C ARG A 188 21.85 2.18 -0.49
N LEU A 189 20.96 1.40 -1.12
CA LEU A 189 19.87 1.95 -1.93
C LEU A 189 18.71 2.44 -1.05
N HIS A 190 18.54 3.75 -0.90
CA HIS A 190 17.66 4.41 0.08
C HIS A 190 16.20 3.92 0.01
N ARG A 191 15.71 3.61 -1.19
CA ARG A 191 14.32 3.16 -1.40
C ARG A 191 14.05 1.73 -0.92
N CYS A 192 15.05 0.85 -0.83
CA CYS A 192 14.88 -0.55 -0.42
C CYS A 192 15.74 -1.01 0.77
N GLY A 193 16.81 -0.30 1.12
CA GLY A 193 17.77 -0.72 2.15
C GLY A 193 18.73 -1.83 1.69
N HIS A 194 18.70 -2.24 0.42
CA HIS A 194 19.61 -3.26 -0.12
C HIS A 194 21.04 -2.74 -0.30
N PHE A 195 22.02 -3.63 -0.11
CA PHE A 195 23.46 -3.33 -0.09
C PHE A 195 24.21 -4.02 -1.23
N TYR A 196 25.16 -3.29 -1.84
CA TYR A 196 26.00 -3.78 -2.92
C TYR A 196 27.38 -3.13 -2.88
N CYS A 197 28.38 -3.82 -3.44
CA CYS A 197 29.69 -3.22 -3.68
C CYS A 197 29.63 -2.19 -4.82
N GLN A 198 30.53 -1.19 -4.79
CA GLN A 198 30.60 -0.11 -5.79
C GLN A 198 30.68 -0.64 -7.24
N SER A 199 31.62 -1.54 -7.52
CA SER A 199 31.81 -2.14 -8.85
C SER A 199 30.60 -2.97 -9.28
N CYS A 200 30.02 -3.75 -8.37
CA CYS A 200 28.84 -4.57 -8.59
C CYS A 200 27.65 -3.78 -9.17
N LEU A 201 27.39 -2.57 -8.64
CA LEU A 201 26.35 -1.69 -9.16
C LEU A 201 26.80 -0.92 -10.41
N ASN A 202 28.08 -0.55 -10.52
CA ASN A 202 28.61 0.11 -11.72
C ASN A 202 28.48 -0.79 -12.96
N ASP A 203 28.92 -2.05 -12.86
CA ASP A 203 28.80 -3.06 -13.91
C ASP A 203 27.34 -3.40 -14.23
N TYR A 204 26.46 -3.47 -13.22
CA TYR A 204 25.01 -3.64 -13.44
C TYR A 204 24.40 -2.47 -14.24
N VAL A 205 24.71 -1.23 -13.87
CA VAL A 205 24.21 -0.04 -14.57
C VAL A 205 24.78 0.02 -15.99
N LYS A 206 26.09 -0.23 -16.15
CA LYS A 206 26.78 -0.30 -17.45
C LYS A 206 26.15 -1.33 -18.39
N MET A 207 26.02 -2.57 -17.93
CA MET A 207 25.36 -3.66 -18.68
C MET A 207 23.93 -3.29 -19.07
N THR A 208 23.17 -2.62 -18.18
CA THR A 208 21.79 -2.22 -18.47
C THR A 208 21.72 -1.09 -19.51
N LEU A 209 22.68 -0.16 -19.50
CA LEU A 209 22.82 0.91 -20.50
C LEU A 209 23.35 0.40 -21.86
N ASP A 210 24.12 -0.69 -21.88
CA ASP A 210 24.59 -1.36 -23.09
C ASP A 210 23.52 -2.25 -23.74
N ASN A 211 22.70 -2.93 -22.94
CA ASN A 211 21.61 -3.78 -23.43
C ASN A 211 20.39 -3.00 -24.00
N GLY A 212 20.49 -1.68 -24.17
CA GLY A 212 19.47 -0.84 -24.82
C GLY A 212 18.12 -0.71 -24.09
N LYS A 213 18.00 -1.29 -22.89
CA LYS A 213 16.74 -1.44 -22.14
C LYS A 213 16.26 -0.17 -21.41
N PHE A 214 16.59 1.03 -21.89
CA PHE A 214 16.31 2.28 -21.14
C PHE A 214 14.80 2.55 -20.89
N GLY A 215 13.91 2.03 -21.75
CA GLY A 215 12.46 2.08 -21.53
C GLY A 215 11.97 1.28 -20.29
N GLU A 216 12.81 0.40 -19.75
CA GLU A 216 12.64 -0.21 -18.44
C GLU A 216 13.50 0.56 -17.43
N LYS A 217 12.86 1.19 -16.44
CA LYS A 217 13.54 2.04 -15.45
C LYS A 217 14.68 1.28 -14.75
N LEU A 218 15.83 1.93 -14.55
CA LEU A 218 16.90 1.40 -13.70
C LEU A 218 16.37 1.11 -12.30
N VAL A 219 16.40 -0.17 -11.89
CA VAL A 219 15.87 -0.70 -10.63
C VAL A 219 16.96 -1.32 -9.77
N CYS A 220 16.60 -1.65 -8.54
CA CYS A 220 17.41 -2.48 -7.66
C CYS A 220 17.69 -3.87 -8.30
N PRO A 221 18.94 -4.37 -8.30
CA PRO A 221 19.27 -5.70 -8.82
C PRO A 221 18.60 -6.88 -8.07
N GLN A 222 18.20 -6.69 -6.81
CA GLN A 222 17.64 -7.76 -5.98
C GLN A 222 16.36 -8.33 -6.60
N ASN A 223 16.29 -9.66 -6.65
CA ASN A 223 15.10 -10.38 -7.11
C ASN A 223 13.83 -9.86 -6.42
N GLN A 224 12.74 -9.71 -7.19
CA GLN A 224 11.45 -9.12 -6.78
C GLN A 224 11.46 -7.62 -6.40
N CYS A 225 12.62 -6.93 -6.33
CA CYS A 225 12.70 -5.54 -5.87
C CYS A 225 12.56 -4.50 -7.01
N GLN A 226 11.34 -4.24 -7.48
CA GLN A 226 11.04 -3.27 -8.55
C GLN A 226 11.24 -1.77 -8.19
N LYS A 227 11.96 -1.44 -7.10
CA LYS A 227 12.18 -0.05 -6.69
C LYS A 227 13.27 0.60 -7.55
N ALA A 228 12.90 1.66 -8.26
CA ALA A 228 13.79 2.40 -9.15
C ALA A 228 14.90 3.13 -8.38
N LEU A 229 16.12 3.16 -8.94
CA LEU A 229 17.25 3.92 -8.42
C LEU A 229 16.98 5.44 -8.48
N LEU A 230 17.59 6.23 -7.60
CA LEU A 230 17.55 7.69 -7.64
C LEU A 230 18.68 8.27 -8.52
N PRO A 231 18.49 9.43 -9.18
CA PRO A 231 19.56 10.06 -9.97
C PRO A 231 20.84 10.34 -9.16
N ASN A 232 20.70 10.75 -7.89
CA ASN A 232 21.85 10.96 -6.99
C ASN A 232 22.57 9.64 -6.66
N GLU A 233 21.85 8.53 -6.51
CA GLU A 233 22.45 7.20 -6.31
C GLU A 233 23.17 6.75 -7.58
N ILE A 234 22.57 6.94 -8.77
CA ILE A 234 23.21 6.63 -10.05
C ILE A 234 24.49 7.45 -10.26
N LYS A 235 24.50 8.73 -9.85
CA LYS A 235 25.71 9.57 -9.87
C LYS A 235 26.76 9.14 -8.84
N GLN A 236 26.37 8.47 -7.75
CA GLN A 236 27.31 7.86 -6.79
C GLN A 236 27.81 6.48 -7.24
N ILE A 237 27.01 5.73 -8.01
CA ILE A 237 27.37 4.43 -8.59
C ILE A 237 28.37 4.59 -9.75
N ILE A 238 28.14 5.58 -10.63
CA ILE A 238 28.92 5.77 -11.85
C ILE A 238 30.16 6.64 -11.58
N ASN A 239 31.33 6.00 -11.48
CA ASN A 239 32.64 6.66 -11.36
C ASN A 239 33.27 7.01 -12.74
N ASP A 240 32.51 6.91 -13.83
CA ASP A 240 32.94 7.16 -15.21
C ASP A 240 32.07 8.26 -15.84
N ASP A 241 32.65 9.44 -16.06
CA ASP A 241 31.97 10.59 -16.64
C ASP A 241 31.34 10.29 -18.01
N HIS A 242 31.95 9.43 -18.84
CA HIS A 242 31.38 9.06 -20.14
C HIS A 242 30.15 8.16 -19.99
N LEU A 243 30.16 7.23 -19.04
CA LEU A 243 29.01 6.41 -18.72
C LEU A 243 27.88 7.24 -18.09
N TYR A 244 28.21 8.23 -17.25
CA TYR A 244 27.24 9.14 -16.64
C TYR A 244 26.61 10.08 -17.68
N GLN A 245 27.41 10.69 -18.57
CA GLN A 245 26.91 11.48 -19.71
C GLN A 245 25.99 10.67 -20.63
N ARG A 246 26.31 9.38 -20.85
CA ARG A 246 25.46 8.46 -21.61
C ARG A 246 24.13 8.17 -20.88
N TYR A 247 24.16 7.98 -19.57
CA TYR A 247 22.95 7.87 -18.76
C TYR A 247 22.07 9.12 -18.85
N GLU A 248 22.64 10.32 -18.67
CA GLU A 248 21.89 11.58 -18.78
C GLU A 248 21.29 11.77 -20.18
N LYS A 249 22.07 11.49 -21.23
CA LYS A 249 21.60 11.55 -22.63
C LYS A 249 20.42 10.61 -22.87
N LEU A 250 20.50 9.35 -22.45
CA LEU A 250 19.42 8.38 -22.63
C LEU A 250 18.18 8.75 -21.78
N THR A 251 18.39 9.26 -20.57
CA THR A 251 17.32 9.77 -19.69
C THR A 251 16.57 10.93 -20.35
N LEU A 252 17.30 11.89 -20.91
CA LEU A 252 16.72 13.01 -21.64
C LEU A 252 16.00 12.54 -22.91
N GLN A 253 16.61 11.65 -23.71
CA GLN A 253 15.99 11.14 -24.93
C GLN A 253 14.65 10.45 -24.62
N HIS A 254 14.60 9.57 -23.63
CA HIS A 254 13.36 8.88 -23.25
C HIS A 254 12.31 9.82 -22.64
N ALA A 255 12.73 10.82 -21.86
CA ALA A 255 11.81 11.84 -21.33
C ALA A 255 11.16 12.68 -22.44
N LEU A 256 11.92 13.00 -23.50
CA LEU A 256 11.42 13.72 -24.69
C LEU A 256 10.55 12.83 -25.58
N GLU A 257 10.80 11.52 -25.67
CA GLU A 257 9.94 10.55 -26.39
C GLU A 257 8.55 10.40 -25.79
N LEU A 258 8.37 10.74 -24.50
CA LEU A 258 7.08 10.74 -23.81
C LEU A 258 6.28 12.05 -24.01
N MET A 259 6.84 13.04 -24.72
CA MET A 259 6.22 14.34 -24.96
C MET A 259 5.59 14.40 -26.36
N ASN A 260 4.27 14.59 -26.43
CA ASN A 260 3.49 14.54 -27.67
C ASN A 260 3.79 15.69 -28.65
N ASP A 261 4.37 16.78 -28.14
CA ASP A 261 4.78 18.00 -28.83
C ASP A 261 6.24 17.96 -29.31
N ILE A 262 6.94 16.83 -29.16
CA ILE A 262 8.35 16.68 -29.54
C ILE A 262 8.53 15.57 -30.59
N ILE A 263 9.19 15.90 -31.70
CA ILE A 263 9.46 14.95 -32.78
C ILE A 263 10.94 14.98 -33.18
N TRP A 264 11.62 13.84 -33.08
CA TRP A 264 12.99 13.67 -33.54
C TRP A 264 13.14 13.86 -35.06
N CYS A 265 14.02 14.77 -35.46
CA CYS A 265 14.36 15.04 -36.86
C CYS A 265 15.02 13.82 -37.51
N PRO A 266 14.48 13.30 -38.64
CA PRO A 266 14.98 12.07 -39.27
C PRO A 266 16.43 12.16 -39.78
N ARG A 267 16.91 13.37 -40.14
CA ARG A 267 18.26 13.57 -40.71
C ARG A 267 19.39 13.72 -39.69
N CYS A 268 19.11 14.25 -38.51
CA CYS A 268 20.15 14.59 -37.51
C CYS A 268 19.82 14.18 -36.07
N GLN A 269 18.64 13.62 -35.82
CA GLN A 269 18.16 13.23 -34.48
C GLN A 269 18.18 14.37 -33.45
N PHE A 270 18.01 15.61 -33.90
CA PHE A 270 17.69 16.74 -33.02
C PHE A 270 16.20 16.70 -32.64
N ALA A 271 15.87 17.06 -31.40
CA ALA A 271 14.49 17.17 -30.93
C ALA A 271 13.86 18.45 -31.49
N VAL A 272 12.78 18.32 -32.26
CA VAL A 272 12.02 19.45 -32.80
C VAL A 272 10.77 19.67 -31.95
N LEU A 273 10.53 20.91 -31.52
CA LEU A 273 9.28 21.31 -30.90
C LEU A 273 8.21 21.53 -31.97
N VAL A 274 7.02 20.99 -31.75
CA VAL A 274 5.99 20.85 -32.77
C VAL A 274 4.64 21.32 -32.23
N GLY A 275 4.21 22.50 -32.66
CA GLY A 275 2.92 23.08 -32.24
C GLY A 275 1.71 22.29 -32.73
N ASN A 276 0.60 22.42 -31.98
CA ASN A 276 -0.68 21.72 -32.13
C ASN A 276 -1.47 22.03 -33.43
N GLY A 277 -0.83 22.56 -34.47
CA GLY A 277 -1.48 22.83 -35.76
C GLY A 277 -1.71 21.56 -36.61
N ASP A 278 -2.83 21.51 -37.32
CA ASP A 278 -3.18 20.42 -38.26
C ASP A 278 -2.33 20.39 -39.54
N ASP A 279 -1.42 21.35 -39.72
CA ASP A 279 -0.55 21.50 -40.90
C ASP A 279 0.34 20.28 -41.21
N ASN A 280 0.56 19.40 -40.24
CA ASN A 280 1.51 18.29 -40.30
C ASN A 280 2.97 18.71 -40.61
N LEU A 281 3.33 19.97 -40.39
CA LEU A 281 4.65 20.57 -40.65
C LEU A 281 5.60 20.47 -39.44
N ALA A 282 6.84 20.04 -39.66
CA ALA A 282 7.94 20.17 -38.69
C ALA A 282 9.19 20.71 -39.39
N ILE A 283 9.91 21.62 -38.74
CA ILE A 283 11.14 22.25 -39.25
C ILE A 283 12.22 22.05 -38.19
N CYS A 284 13.36 21.44 -38.56
CA CYS A 284 14.45 21.20 -37.62
C CYS A 284 15.40 22.40 -37.50
N ASP A 285 15.51 23.02 -36.33
CA ASP A 285 16.35 24.21 -36.13
C ASP A 285 17.85 24.00 -36.38
N GLN A 286 18.37 22.77 -36.19
CA GLN A 286 19.81 22.48 -36.40
C GLN A 286 20.23 22.24 -37.85
N CYS A 287 19.34 21.70 -38.70
CA CYS A 287 19.70 21.29 -40.08
C CYS A 287 18.73 21.80 -41.15
N HIS A 288 17.79 22.67 -40.73
CA HIS A 288 16.72 23.29 -41.50
C HIS A 288 15.96 22.32 -42.41
N PHE A 289 15.82 21.06 -41.98
CA PHE A 289 15.04 20.07 -42.70
C PHE A 289 13.56 20.21 -42.38
N THR A 290 12.76 20.29 -43.42
CA THR A 290 11.30 20.45 -43.35
C THR A 290 10.63 19.12 -43.68
N PHE A 291 10.03 18.49 -42.67
CA PHE A 291 9.49 17.13 -42.74
C PHE A 291 8.05 17.07 -42.19
N CYS A 292 7.36 15.98 -42.47
CA CYS A 292 6.00 15.77 -42.02
C CYS A 292 5.96 15.11 -40.63
N LYS A 293 5.18 15.69 -39.69
CA LYS A 293 4.94 15.18 -38.32
C LYS A 293 4.63 13.67 -38.29
N LYS A 294 3.80 13.20 -39.22
CA LYS A 294 3.28 11.81 -39.26
C LYS A 294 4.21 10.79 -39.92
N CYS A 295 4.65 11.05 -41.15
CA CYS A 295 5.46 10.06 -41.88
C CYS A 295 6.94 10.10 -41.51
N LYS A 296 7.47 11.28 -41.11
CA LYS A 296 8.89 11.61 -40.99
C LYS A 296 9.65 11.70 -42.32
N GLU A 297 8.94 11.70 -43.45
CA GLU A 297 9.49 12.04 -44.77
C GLU A 297 9.44 13.56 -45.02
N THR A 298 10.06 14.01 -46.12
CA THR A 298 9.97 15.39 -46.63
C THR A 298 8.53 15.90 -46.62
N PHE A 299 8.34 17.15 -46.19
CA PHE A 299 7.01 17.74 -46.02
C PHE A 299 6.19 17.78 -47.33
N HIS A 300 4.93 17.38 -47.24
CA HIS A 300 3.99 17.28 -48.37
C HIS A 300 2.74 18.14 -48.11
N PHE A 301 2.65 19.28 -48.80
CA PHE A 301 1.54 20.22 -48.67
C PHE A 301 0.30 19.76 -49.45
N GLN A 302 -0.88 19.87 -48.84
CA GLN A 302 -2.22 19.56 -49.40
C GLN A 302 -2.46 18.12 -49.93
N VAL A 303 -1.42 17.30 -50.11
CA VAL A 303 -1.53 15.87 -50.42
C VAL A 303 -1.71 15.07 -49.12
N MET A 304 -2.64 14.10 -49.13
CA MET A 304 -2.84 13.17 -48.00
C MET A 304 -1.54 12.44 -47.66
N CYS A 305 -1.18 12.38 -46.38
CA CYS A 305 0.03 11.70 -45.94
C CYS A 305 0.02 10.22 -46.39
N PRO A 306 1.14 9.66 -46.92
CA PRO A 306 1.18 8.26 -47.37
C PRO A 306 0.75 7.24 -46.30
N LYS A 307 1.03 7.53 -45.02
CA LYS A 307 0.54 6.71 -43.88
C LYS A 307 -0.98 6.79 -43.74
N ASP A 308 -1.57 7.98 -43.81
CA ASP A 308 -3.03 8.17 -43.73
C ASP A 308 -3.73 7.48 -44.92
N TYR A 309 -3.16 7.60 -46.12
CA TYR A 309 -3.66 6.95 -47.34
C TYR A 309 -3.67 5.41 -47.21
N LEU A 310 -2.58 4.82 -46.71
CA LEU A 310 -2.51 3.37 -46.47
C LEU A 310 -3.52 2.92 -45.40
N ILE A 311 -3.71 3.70 -44.33
CA ILE A 311 -4.73 3.44 -43.31
C ILE A 311 -6.15 3.48 -43.90
N VAL A 312 -6.43 4.42 -44.80
CA VAL A 312 -7.72 4.50 -45.51
C VAL A 312 -7.92 3.28 -46.42
N GLN A 313 -6.89 2.85 -47.18
CA GLN A 313 -6.97 1.63 -47.99
C GLN A 313 -7.23 0.38 -47.14
N LEU A 314 -6.51 0.21 -46.02
CA LEU A 314 -6.69 -0.93 -45.11
C LEU A 314 -8.09 -0.95 -44.49
N LYS A 315 -8.64 0.20 -44.08
CA LYS A 315 -10.02 0.33 -43.59
C LYS A 315 -11.04 -0.07 -44.66
N LEU A 316 -10.86 0.38 -45.91
CA LEU A 316 -11.72 -0.01 -47.04
C LEU A 316 -11.65 -1.50 -47.37
N GLN A 317 -10.48 -2.13 -47.24
CA GLN A 317 -10.33 -3.58 -47.40
C GLN A 317 -11.04 -4.35 -46.26
N GLN A 318 -10.86 -3.93 -45.01
CA GLN A 318 -11.53 -4.53 -43.84
C GLN A 318 -13.05 -4.39 -43.91
N GLN A 319 -13.57 -3.23 -44.36
CA GLN A 319 -15.01 -3.04 -44.58
C GLN A 319 -15.54 -4.03 -45.62
N LYS A 320 -14.91 -4.11 -46.80
CA LYS A 320 -15.29 -5.07 -47.86
C LYS A 320 -15.20 -6.53 -47.42
N ALA A 321 -14.28 -6.86 -46.50
CA ALA A 321 -14.21 -8.19 -45.91
C ALA A 321 -15.39 -8.47 -44.96
N ARG A 322 -15.77 -7.50 -44.10
CA ARG A 322 -16.94 -7.61 -43.21
C ARG A 322 -18.24 -7.75 -44.01
N GLU A 323 -18.42 -6.96 -45.06
CA GLU A 323 -19.60 -7.01 -45.95
C GLU A 323 -19.75 -8.37 -46.65
N ARG A 324 -18.64 -9.03 -47.02
CA ARG A 324 -18.65 -10.40 -47.56
C ARG A 324 -19.04 -11.43 -46.50
N LEU A 325 -18.46 -11.32 -45.31
CA LEU A 325 -18.69 -12.28 -44.22
C LEU A 325 -20.13 -12.21 -43.69
N LEU A 326 -20.71 -11.01 -43.64
CA LEU A 326 -22.13 -10.81 -43.32
C LEU A 326 -23.04 -11.52 -44.33
N LYS A 327 -22.80 -11.36 -45.63
CA LYS A 327 -23.58 -12.04 -46.68
C LYS A 327 -23.47 -13.56 -46.60
N GLN A 328 -22.28 -14.09 -46.31
CA GLN A 328 -22.11 -15.54 -46.11
C GLN A 328 -22.95 -16.07 -44.94
N HIS A 329 -23.03 -15.31 -43.84
CA HIS A 329 -23.85 -15.63 -42.67
C HIS A 329 -25.36 -15.47 -42.94
N GLU A 330 -25.77 -14.47 -43.72
CA GLU A 330 -27.16 -14.30 -44.19
C GLU A 330 -27.60 -15.48 -45.06
N GLU A 331 -26.79 -15.89 -46.04
CA GLU A 331 -27.04 -17.07 -46.86
C GLU A 331 -27.08 -18.37 -46.03
N GLU A 332 -26.21 -18.51 -45.02
CA GLU A 332 -26.17 -19.70 -44.17
C GLU A 332 -27.40 -19.79 -43.27
N HIS A 333 -27.82 -18.67 -42.69
CA HIS A 333 -29.07 -18.58 -41.93
C HIS A 333 -30.30 -18.94 -42.80
N GLU A 334 -30.33 -18.49 -44.06
CA GLU A 334 -31.40 -18.86 -44.99
C GLU A 334 -31.36 -20.35 -45.37
N ARG A 335 -30.16 -20.91 -45.64
CA ARG A 335 -29.97 -22.35 -45.88
C ARG A 335 -30.48 -23.19 -44.70
N ASN A 336 -30.17 -22.77 -43.47
CA ASN A 336 -30.59 -23.45 -42.25
C ASN A 336 -32.11 -23.37 -42.04
N ARG A 337 -32.73 -22.19 -42.21
CA ARG A 337 -34.20 -22.02 -42.16
C ARG A 337 -34.93 -22.92 -43.15
N VAL A 338 -34.43 -23.01 -44.38
CA VAL A 338 -34.98 -23.89 -45.43
C VAL A 338 -34.75 -25.38 -45.12
N GLY A 339 -33.76 -25.72 -44.28
CA GLY A 339 -33.57 -27.05 -43.71
C GLY A 339 -34.61 -27.37 -42.63
N GLU A 340 -34.74 -26.49 -41.63
CA GLU A 340 -35.69 -26.62 -40.52
C GLU A 340 -37.14 -26.77 -41.02
N GLU A 341 -37.56 -25.96 -42.00
CA GLU A 341 -38.89 -26.09 -42.62
C GLU A 341 -39.13 -27.48 -43.23
N LYS A 342 -38.11 -28.09 -43.85
CA LYS A 342 -38.22 -29.42 -44.47
C LYS A 342 -38.32 -30.51 -43.41
N ASP A 343 -37.56 -30.41 -42.33
CA ASP A 343 -37.62 -31.38 -41.24
C ASP A 343 -38.88 -31.23 -40.37
N GLN A 344 -39.39 -30.02 -40.15
CA GLN A 344 -40.74 -29.83 -39.57
C GLN A 344 -41.82 -30.50 -40.43
N LYS A 345 -41.78 -30.32 -41.76
CA LYS A 345 -42.69 -30.98 -42.71
C LYS A 345 -42.50 -32.50 -42.75
N ARG A 346 -41.31 -33.02 -42.42
CA ARG A 346 -41.03 -34.46 -42.27
C ARG A 346 -41.59 -35.02 -40.97
N ILE A 347 -41.40 -34.31 -39.85
CA ILE A 347 -41.89 -34.67 -38.52
C ILE A 347 -43.41 -34.69 -38.49
N ALA A 348 -44.09 -33.68 -39.05
CA ALA A 348 -45.55 -33.65 -39.14
C ALA A 348 -46.11 -34.89 -39.86
N ARG A 349 -45.52 -35.29 -41.00
CA ARG A 349 -45.89 -36.51 -41.74
C ARG A 349 -45.60 -37.82 -40.98
N GLN A 350 -44.64 -37.82 -40.04
CA GLN A 350 -44.39 -38.97 -39.17
C GLN A 350 -45.41 -39.02 -38.01
N GLN A 351 -45.75 -37.87 -37.43
CA GLN A 351 -46.78 -37.74 -36.38
C GLN A 351 -48.17 -38.14 -36.91
N GLU A 352 -48.55 -37.68 -38.10
CA GLU A 352 -49.81 -38.06 -38.78
C GLU A 352 -49.91 -39.57 -38.99
N LYS A 353 -48.84 -40.21 -39.48
CA LYS A 353 -48.77 -41.68 -39.63
C LYS A 353 -48.90 -42.40 -38.29
N ALA A 354 -48.21 -41.92 -37.25
CA ALA A 354 -48.29 -42.49 -35.90
C ALA A 354 -49.69 -42.35 -35.29
N GLN A 355 -50.38 -41.23 -35.51
CA GLN A 355 -51.78 -41.05 -35.09
C GLN A 355 -52.73 -42.02 -35.82
N ILE A 356 -52.56 -42.21 -37.13
CA ILE A 356 -53.34 -43.20 -37.90
C ILE A 356 -53.08 -44.63 -37.41
N GLU A 357 -51.86 -44.95 -37.00
CA GLU A 357 -51.48 -46.26 -36.45
C GLU A 357 -52.02 -46.48 -35.03
N LEU A 358 -51.92 -45.47 -34.15
CA LEU A 358 -52.56 -45.47 -32.83
C LEU A 358 -54.08 -45.64 -32.95
N ALA A 359 -54.75 -44.93 -33.86
CA ALA A 359 -56.19 -45.06 -34.09
C ALA A 359 -56.59 -46.47 -34.59
N LYS A 360 -55.73 -47.17 -35.34
CA LYS A 360 -55.93 -48.59 -35.69
C LYS A 360 -55.80 -49.49 -34.45
N ILE A 361 -54.78 -49.27 -33.63
CA ILE A 361 -54.56 -50.02 -32.38
C ILE A 361 -55.72 -49.81 -31.40
N GLU A 362 -56.22 -48.58 -31.27
CA GLU A 362 -57.36 -48.24 -30.42
C GLU A 362 -58.66 -48.87 -30.94
N ARG A 363 -58.94 -48.81 -32.24
CA ARG A 363 -60.07 -49.57 -32.83
C ARG A 363 -59.95 -51.07 -32.56
N GLY A 364 -58.75 -51.64 -32.68
CA GLY A 364 -58.49 -53.05 -32.34
C GLY A 364 -58.74 -53.37 -30.86
N LYS A 365 -58.27 -52.50 -29.95
CA LYS A 365 -58.53 -52.60 -28.50
C LYS A 365 -60.01 -52.49 -28.19
N ILE A 366 -60.72 -51.51 -28.76
CA ILE A 366 -62.16 -51.32 -28.60
C ILE A 366 -62.90 -52.57 -29.08
N THR A 367 -62.66 -53.06 -30.30
CA THR A 367 -63.29 -54.29 -30.81
C THR A 367 -63.02 -55.50 -29.91
N SER A 368 -61.81 -55.62 -29.34
CA SER A 368 -61.46 -56.68 -28.39
C SER A 368 -62.19 -56.54 -27.04
N ILE A 369 -62.32 -55.31 -26.53
CA ILE A 369 -63.08 -55.00 -25.31
C ILE A 369 -64.58 -55.21 -25.52
N THR A 370 -65.15 -54.77 -26.64
CA THR A 370 -66.56 -55.03 -27.00
C THR A 370 -66.82 -56.53 -27.15
N LYS A 371 -65.91 -57.29 -27.78
CA LYS A 371 -66.00 -58.77 -27.81
C LYS A 371 -65.87 -59.40 -26.41
N LYS A 372 -65.11 -58.82 -25.47
CA LYS A 372 -65.08 -59.26 -24.06
C LYS A 372 -66.36 -58.91 -23.30
N LEU A 373 -66.86 -57.67 -23.40
CA LEU A 373 -68.11 -57.24 -22.75
C LEU A 373 -69.30 -58.07 -23.24
N ALA A 374 -69.41 -58.27 -24.56
CA ALA A 374 -70.44 -59.13 -25.14
C ALA A 374 -70.37 -60.56 -24.59
N ARG A 375 -69.16 -61.16 -24.49
CA ARG A 375 -68.95 -62.48 -23.87
C ARG A 375 -69.25 -62.50 -22.36
N GLN A 376 -69.11 -61.39 -21.66
CA GLN A 376 -69.38 -61.29 -20.22
C GLN A 376 -70.88 -61.12 -19.96
N GLN A 377 -71.57 -60.27 -20.72
CA GLN A 377 -73.03 -60.19 -20.76
C GLN A 377 -73.64 -61.55 -21.14
N TYR A 378 -73.02 -62.30 -22.06
CA TYR A 378 -73.45 -63.66 -22.40
C TYR A 378 -73.33 -64.67 -21.25
N ARG A 379 -72.44 -64.45 -20.27
CA ARG A 379 -72.31 -65.30 -19.07
C ARG A 379 -73.39 -64.99 -18.03
N GLU A 380 -73.80 -63.74 -17.90
CA GLU A 380 -74.82 -63.32 -16.94
C GLU A 380 -76.25 -63.65 -17.41
N ILE A 381 -76.43 -63.96 -18.70
CA ILE A 381 -77.72 -64.33 -19.31
C ILE A 381 -78.04 -65.83 -19.17
N ILE A 382 -77.10 -66.69 -18.77
CA ILE A 382 -77.30 -68.14 -18.66
C ILE A 382 -77.19 -68.61 -17.21
N LEU A 383 -78.29 -68.37 -16.47
CA LEU A 383 -78.62 -69.03 -15.21
C LEU A 383 -80.11 -69.46 -15.18
N ASP A 384 -80.53 -70.24 -16.18
CA ASP A 384 -81.22 -71.51 -15.91
C ASP A 384 -81.25 -72.44 -17.15
N SER A 385 -81.40 -73.74 -16.91
CA SER A 385 -81.79 -74.82 -17.83
C SER A 385 -81.07 -74.97 -19.20
N SER A 386 -80.20 -76.00 -19.28
CA SER A 386 -80.18 -77.07 -20.32
C SER A 386 -80.61 -76.74 -21.78
N GLU A 387 -79.84 -77.00 -22.84
CA GLU A 387 -78.62 -77.82 -22.98
C GLU A 387 -77.64 -77.24 -24.03
N GLU A 388 -76.35 -77.41 -23.72
CA GLU A 388 -75.19 -76.62 -24.15
C GLU A 388 -74.75 -76.76 -25.63
N ASP A 389 -75.30 -77.69 -26.42
CA ASP A 389 -74.77 -77.99 -27.76
C ASP A 389 -75.30 -77.09 -28.90
N ILE A 390 -76.60 -76.74 -28.92
CA ILE A 390 -77.19 -75.94 -30.03
C ILE A 390 -76.62 -74.50 -30.06
N LEU A 391 -75.93 -74.09 -29.00
CA LEU A 391 -75.25 -72.79 -28.91
C LEU A 391 -73.91 -72.75 -29.68
N LEU A 392 -73.30 -73.91 -29.98
CA LEU A 392 -72.10 -74.01 -30.82
C LEU A 392 -72.41 -73.78 -32.31
N GLU A 393 -73.51 -74.34 -32.82
CA GLU A 393 -73.95 -74.13 -34.22
C GLU A 393 -74.21 -72.65 -34.54
N LYS A 394 -74.73 -71.89 -33.57
CA LYS A 394 -75.01 -70.45 -33.72
C LYS A 394 -73.75 -69.58 -33.91
N ILE A 395 -72.55 -70.10 -33.62
CA ILE A 395 -71.30 -69.34 -33.74
C ILE A 395 -70.69 -69.54 -35.13
N PHE A 396 -70.55 -70.79 -35.59
CA PHE A 396 -69.91 -71.10 -36.87
C PHE A 396 -70.68 -70.54 -38.08
N ALA A 397 -72.02 -70.54 -38.04
CA ALA A 397 -72.84 -70.02 -39.13
C ALA A 397 -72.92 -68.49 -39.19
N ALA A 398 -72.59 -67.78 -38.10
CA ALA A 398 -72.66 -66.33 -38.03
C ALA A 398 -71.42 -65.62 -38.60
N GLU A 399 -70.29 -66.32 -38.68
CA GLU A 399 -69.01 -65.77 -39.18
C GLU A 399 -68.92 -65.77 -40.72
N GLN A 400 -69.98 -66.19 -41.45
CA GLN A 400 -69.93 -66.39 -42.91
C GLN A 400 -71.19 -65.98 -43.70
N LEU A 401 -71.86 -64.87 -43.38
CA LEU A 401 -72.77 -64.22 -44.35
C LEU A 401 -72.87 -62.68 -44.25
N GLU A 402 -71.75 -61.99 -44.13
CA GLU A 402 -71.66 -60.54 -44.43
C GLU A 402 -71.75 -60.24 -45.96
N ALA A 403 -72.61 -60.94 -46.71
CA ALA A 403 -72.97 -60.67 -48.10
C ALA A 403 -74.18 -61.51 -48.60
N SER A 404 -75.33 -60.90 -48.93
CA SER A 404 -76.34 -61.31 -49.96
C SER A 404 -77.65 -60.52 -49.78
N ASN A 405 -78.55 -60.55 -50.79
CA ASN A 405 -79.80 -59.76 -50.78
C ASN A 405 -81.02 -60.54 -50.19
N THR A 406 -80.81 -61.61 -49.41
CA THR A 406 -81.88 -62.58 -49.07
C THR A 406 -82.58 -62.35 -47.72
N ARG A 407 -83.88 -62.69 -47.65
CA ARG A 407 -84.70 -62.88 -46.43
C ARG A 407 -85.73 -64.00 -46.61
N LEU A 408 -86.53 -64.30 -45.59
CA LEU A 408 -87.64 -65.26 -45.66
C LEU A 408 -88.99 -64.54 -45.82
N CYS A 409 -89.95 -65.16 -46.50
CA CYS A 409 -91.36 -64.73 -46.48
C CYS A 409 -91.95 -64.89 -45.07
N PRO A 410 -92.64 -63.88 -44.48
CA PRO A 410 -93.23 -64.00 -43.15
C PRO A 410 -94.37 -65.03 -43.07
N ASN A 411 -95.02 -65.35 -44.19
CA ASN A 411 -96.06 -66.38 -44.28
C ASN A 411 -95.45 -67.78 -44.49
N CYS A 412 -95.07 -68.17 -45.71
CA CYS A 412 -94.63 -69.53 -46.01
C CYS A 412 -93.15 -69.85 -45.70
N ARG A 413 -92.38 -68.87 -45.19
CA ARG A 413 -90.95 -69.00 -44.82
C ARG A 413 -90.00 -69.45 -45.93
N VAL A 414 -90.41 -69.46 -47.20
CA VAL A 414 -89.47 -69.65 -48.33
C VAL A 414 -88.51 -68.46 -48.42
N ARG A 415 -87.28 -68.70 -48.85
CA ARG A 415 -86.25 -67.66 -49.03
C ARG A 415 -86.51 -66.87 -50.32
N ILE A 416 -86.39 -65.55 -50.23
CA ILE A 416 -86.63 -64.56 -51.29
C ILE A 416 -85.41 -63.66 -51.36
N GLU A 417 -84.93 -63.34 -52.57
CA GLU A 417 -83.84 -62.39 -52.79
C GLU A 417 -84.37 -61.04 -53.31
N LYS A 418 -83.87 -59.94 -52.76
CA LYS A 418 -84.27 -58.58 -53.14
C LYS A 418 -83.56 -58.16 -54.43
N ASN A 419 -84.27 -58.24 -55.55
CA ASN A 419 -83.82 -57.83 -56.88
C ASN A 419 -83.82 -56.30 -57.14
N GLY A 420 -84.05 -55.49 -56.11
CA GLY A 420 -84.00 -54.02 -56.17
C GLY A 420 -85.35 -53.33 -56.42
N GLY A 421 -85.34 -52.00 -56.51
CA GLY A 421 -86.49 -51.17 -56.91
C GLY A 421 -87.55 -50.88 -55.84
N CYS A 422 -88.06 -51.89 -55.12
CA CYS A 422 -89.17 -51.71 -54.16
C CYS A 422 -88.89 -52.32 -52.77
N SER A 423 -89.71 -51.96 -51.78
CA SER A 423 -89.73 -52.59 -50.43
C SER A 423 -91.00 -53.40 -50.15
N HIS A 424 -92.01 -53.33 -51.02
CA HIS A 424 -93.15 -54.24 -51.04
C HIS A 424 -92.75 -55.51 -51.81
N MET A 425 -92.88 -56.69 -51.19
CA MET A 425 -92.34 -57.94 -51.70
C MET A 425 -93.39 -59.05 -51.73
N HIS A 426 -93.58 -59.65 -52.91
CA HIS A 426 -94.52 -60.74 -53.16
C HIS A 426 -93.82 -62.10 -53.13
N CYS A 427 -94.42 -63.11 -52.51
CA CYS A 427 -93.86 -64.45 -52.45
C CYS A 427 -94.36 -65.38 -53.55
N SER A 428 -93.51 -65.70 -54.54
CA SER A 428 -93.83 -66.58 -55.68
C SER A 428 -94.23 -68.04 -55.35
N ARG A 429 -94.19 -68.46 -54.08
CA ARG A 429 -94.62 -69.79 -53.62
C ARG A 429 -96.00 -69.80 -52.94
N CYS A 430 -96.46 -68.68 -52.38
CA CYS A 430 -97.74 -68.60 -51.66
C CYS A 430 -98.54 -67.30 -51.89
N ASN A 431 -98.10 -66.47 -52.83
CA ASN A 431 -98.66 -65.17 -53.22
C ASN A 431 -98.98 -64.22 -52.05
N PHE A 432 -98.13 -64.22 -51.01
CA PHE A 432 -98.25 -63.30 -49.88
C PHE A 432 -97.34 -62.08 -50.03
N ASP A 433 -97.87 -60.90 -49.75
CA ASP A 433 -97.21 -59.59 -49.84
C ASP A 433 -96.81 -59.03 -48.45
N PHE A 434 -95.65 -58.39 -48.37
CA PHE A 434 -95.15 -57.80 -47.12
C PHE A 434 -94.15 -56.64 -47.33
N ASN A 435 -93.85 -55.91 -46.24
CA ASN A 435 -92.88 -54.80 -46.19
C ASN A 435 -91.68 -55.15 -45.26
N TRP A 436 -90.58 -54.39 -45.33
CA TRP A 436 -89.22 -54.87 -45.00
C TRP A 436 -88.61 -54.36 -43.65
N SER A 437 -89.32 -53.62 -42.77
CA SER A 437 -88.76 -53.08 -41.48
C SER A 437 -89.80 -52.82 -40.35
N ALA A 438 -89.39 -52.97 -39.06
CA ALA A 438 -90.09 -52.53 -37.82
C ALA A 438 -89.12 -52.50 -36.59
N ARG A 439 -89.47 -51.83 -35.45
CA ARG A 439 -88.64 -51.66 -34.21
C ARG A 439 -89.39 -51.07 -32.97
N GLU A 440 -88.82 -51.14 -31.74
CA GLU A 440 -89.12 -50.38 -30.46
C GLU A 440 -88.01 -50.60 -29.33
N GLU A 441 -87.73 -49.69 -28.31
CA GLU A 441 -86.48 -49.61 -27.41
C GLU A 441 -86.60 -48.98 -25.91
N PRO A 442 -85.59 -49.00 -24.94
CA PRO A 442 -85.72 -48.94 -23.40
C PRO A 442 -84.90 -47.92 -22.44
N GLN A 443 -84.89 -48.05 -21.06
CA GLN A 443 -84.39 -47.11 -19.92
C GLN A 443 -84.03 -47.81 -18.50
N LEU A 444 -83.52 -47.31 -17.30
CA LEU A 444 -82.81 -46.08 -16.68
C LEU A 444 -81.84 -46.20 -15.37
N PRO A 445 -82.09 -45.90 -14.02
CA PRO A 445 -81.13 -45.12 -13.09
C PRO A 445 -80.88 -45.34 -11.50
N GLU A 446 -79.72 -44.84 -10.94
CA GLU A 446 -79.30 -44.08 -9.65
C GLU A 446 -79.22 -44.51 -8.11
N VAL A 447 -78.11 -44.10 -7.38
CA VAL A 447 -77.91 -43.62 -5.93
C VAL A 447 -76.44 -43.06 -5.67
N THR A 448 -75.83 -42.47 -4.58
CA THR A 448 -75.99 -42.18 -3.09
C THR A 448 -74.95 -41.11 -2.51
N SER A 449 -74.97 -40.61 -1.22
CA SER A 449 -73.90 -39.74 -0.55
C SER A 449 -73.97 -39.59 1.02
N LEU A 450 -72.83 -39.57 1.79
CA LEU A 450 -72.59 -38.89 3.12
C LEU A 450 -71.28 -39.30 3.90
N LEU A 451 -70.45 -38.35 4.37
CA LEU A 451 -69.48 -38.42 5.52
C LEU A 451 -68.80 -37.02 5.70
N TYR A 452 -69.27 -36.09 6.54
CA TYR A 452 -69.17 -35.95 8.02
C TYR A 452 -67.95 -35.13 8.52
N HIS A 453 -68.16 -34.15 9.41
CA HIS A 453 -67.17 -33.15 9.84
C HIS A 453 -66.46 -33.51 11.15
N ALA A 454 -65.14 -33.31 11.24
CA ALA A 454 -64.41 -33.18 12.50
C ALA A 454 -63.08 -32.40 12.33
N SER A 455 -62.59 -31.79 13.42
CA SER A 455 -61.27 -31.13 13.58
C SER A 455 -61.07 -29.71 13.02
N ASN A 456 -61.28 -28.72 13.89
CA ASN A 456 -60.77 -27.35 13.81
C ASN A 456 -60.42 -26.89 15.25
N THR A 457 -59.79 -25.72 15.42
CA THR A 457 -59.35 -25.08 16.69
C THR A 457 -58.04 -25.63 17.31
N LYS A 458 -57.22 -24.86 18.05
CA LYS A 458 -57.05 -23.39 18.21
C LYS A 458 -55.71 -23.13 18.94
N SER A 459 -54.84 -22.25 18.43
CA SER A 459 -53.72 -21.69 19.20
C SER A 459 -53.38 -20.25 18.78
N VAL A 460 -53.40 -19.34 19.75
CA VAL A 460 -52.76 -18.00 19.78
C VAL A 460 -53.00 -17.05 18.58
N GLN A 461 -53.98 -16.18 18.76
CA GLN A 461 -53.98 -14.80 18.27
C GLN A 461 -53.47 -13.89 19.42
N ALA A 462 -52.93 -12.69 19.10
CA ALA A 462 -52.11 -11.80 19.96
C ALA A 462 -50.62 -12.21 20.03
N ILE A 463 -49.65 -11.29 20.13
CA ILE A 463 -49.73 -9.86 20.52
C ILE A 463 -49.38 -8.90 19.37
N LYS A 464 -50.06 -7.74 19.36
CA LYS A 464 -49.90 -6.61 18.44
C LYS A 464 -49.13 -5.45 19.11
N GLU A 465 -48.49 -4.63 18.28
CA GLU A 465 -48.37 -3.15 18.38
C GLU A 465 -47.96 -2.48 19.72
N LYS A 466 -46.79 -1.83 19.72
CA LYS A 466 -46.46 -0.50 20.32
C LYS A 466 -45.01 -0.13 19.93
N LEU A 467 -44.75 0.81 19.02
CA LEU A 467 -44.91 2.27 19.06
C LEU A 467 -43.78 3.02 19.81
N ASN A 468 -43.04 3.80 19.00
CA ASN A 468 -42.08 4.89 19.26
C ASN A 468 -42.55 5.98 20.27
N PRO A 469 -41.72 6.97 20.68
CA PRO A 469 -40.24 7.13 20.62
C PRO A 469 -39.61 7.77 21.92
N ASN A 470 -38.38 8.31 21.79
CA ASN A 470 -37.93 9.65 22.27
C ASN A 470 -37.09 9.86 23.59
N LEU A 471 -36.09 10.74 23.41
CA LEU A 471 -35.57 11.81 24.31
C LEU A 471 -34.60 11.55 25.51
N ASN A 472 -33.44 12.24 25.42
CA ASN A 472 -32.88 13.25 26.37
C ASN A 472 -31.67 12.98 27.34
N LEU A 473 -30.58 13.72 27.03
CA LEU A 473 -29.87 14.74 27.85
C LEU A 473 -28.80 14.41 28.94
N ALA A 474 -27.93 15.42 29.12
CA ALA A 474 -27.09 15.76 30.30
C ALA A 474 -25.76 14.98 30.48
N LYS A 475 -24.56 15.60 30.49
CA LYS A 475 -23.87 16.43 31.55
C LYS A 475 -23.35 15.59 32.74
N SER A 476 -22.20 15.86 33.38
CA SER A 476 -21.04 16.73 33.08
C SER A 476 -19.87 16.49 34.08
N SER A 477 -18.67 17.00 33.75
CA SER A 477 -17.71 17.71 34.65
C SER A 477 -17.06 17.09 35.92
N GLU A 478 -15.73 17.31 36.02
CA GLU A 478 -14.95 17.81 37.19
C GLU A 478 -14.29 16.91 38.29
N GLN A 479 -12.94 16.96 38.27
CA GLN A 479 -11.98 17.38 39.33
C GLN A 479 -11.79 16.65 40.69
N LYS A 480 -10.49 16.46 41.01
CA LYS A 480 -9.72 16.67 42.29
C LYS A 480 -8.23 16.38 41.96
N ILE A 481 -7.18 17.07 42.42
CA ILE A 481 -6.85 17.93 43.59
C ILE A 481 -6.59 17.15 44.89
N ASP A 482 -5.30 16.99 45.21
CA ASP A 482 -4.62 17.25 46.50
C ASP A 482 -3.11 16.86 46.34
N SER A 483 -2.17 17.12 47.27
CA SER A 483 -1.80 18.33 48.02
C SER A 483 -0.63 17.96 48.96
N ASP A 484 0.58 18.47 48.75
CA ASP A 484 1.74 18.43 49.69
C ASP A 484 2.98 19.01 48.94
N GLN A 485 4.01 19.61 49.56
CA GLN A 485 4.33 19.84 50.98
C GLN A 485 4.97 21.24 51.16
N LEU A 486 4.74 21.89 52.31
CA LEU A 486 5.48 23.09 52.76
C LEU A 486 6.40 22.72 53.93
N LYS A 487 7.71 22.49 53.70
CA LYS A 487 8.61 22.08 54.82
C LYS A 487 10.13 22.23 54.70
N GLU A 488 10.70 23.01 53.76
CA GLU A 488 12.18 23.09 53.59
C GLU A 488 12.82 24.49 53.77
N ASN A 489 12.06 25.51 54.17
CA ASN A 489 12.49 26.93 54.13
C ASN A 489 13.62 27.34 55.11
N GLU A 490 14.18 26.44 55.92
CA GLU A 490 15.23 26.78 56.90
C GLU A 490 16.67 26.47 56.43
N ASN A 491 16.86 25.62 55.42
CA ASN A 491 18.21 25.33 54.88
C ASN A 491 18.73 26.43 53.93
N GLU A 492 17.84 27.24 53.36
CA GLU A 492 18.14 28.10 52.21
C GLU A 492 19.11 29.26 52.49
N GLN A 493 19.32 29.62 53.76
CA GLN A 493 20.15 30.77 54.15
C GLN A 493 21.63 30.41 54.36
N ASN A 494 21.96 29.16 54.71
CA ASN A 494 23.35 28.71 54.80
C ASN A 494 23.98 28.44 53.42
N SER A 495 23.17 28.10 52.41
CA SER A 495 23.65 27.89 51.03
C SER A 495 24.17 29.18 50.38
N LYS A 496 23.56 30.33 50.71
CA LYS A 496 23.78 31.61 50.01
C LYS A 496 25.16 32.23 50.26
N THR A 497 25.83 31.89 51.36
CA THR A 497 27.21 32.34 51.66
C THR A 497 28.29 31.53 50.93
N LEU A 498 28.05 30.25 50.62
CA LEU A 498 29.00 29.39 49.89
C LEU A 498 29.04 29.69 48.38
N ILE A 499 27.92 30.10 47.79
CA ILE A 499 27.78 30.35 46.35
C ILE A 499 28.68 31.51 45.86
N ASN A 500 28.86 32.56 46.66
CA ASN A 500 29.53 33.79 46.21
C ASN A 500 31.00 33.58 45.78
N ASN A 501 31.76 32.73 46.46
CA ASN A 501 33.18 32.51 46.13
C ASN A 501 33.40 31.75 44.81
N ARG A 502 32.40 30.99 44.32
CA ARG A 502 32.47 30.28 43.03
C ARG A 502 32.24 31.21 41.82
N SER A 503 31.76 32.44 42.03
CA SER A 503 31.36 33.35 40.94
C SER A 503 32.52 33.99 40.16
N LEU A 504 33.60 34.37 40.85
CA LEU A 504 34.73 35.11 40.27
C LEU A 504 35.49 34.30 39.22
N LEU A 505 35.81 33.03 39.53
CA LEU A 505 36.47 32.11 38.61
C LEU A 505 35.60 31.81 37.38
N GLY A 506 34.29 31.62 37.58
CA GLY A 506 33.33 31.51 36.49
C GLY A 506 33.36 32.72 35.54
N SER A 507 33.40 33.93 36.09
CA SER A 507 33.46 35.17 35.29
C SER A 507 34.75 35.34 34.47
N ALA A 508 35.84 34.68 34.85
CA ALA A 508 37.09 34.66 34.10
C ALA A 508 37.01 33.68 32.91
N ILE A 509 36.56 32.45 33.15
CA ILE A 509 36.49 31.40 32.12
C ILE A 509 35.41 31.73 31.07
N ILE A 510 34.29 32.36 31.46
CA ILE A 510 33.27 32.87 30.51
C ILE A 510 33.88 33.76 29.41
N LYS A 511 34.89 34.58 29.74
CA LYS A 511 35.57 35.45 28.76
C LYS A 511 36.36 34.66 27.70
N ARG A 512 36.69 33.39 27.97
CA ARG A 512 37.31 32.45 27.03
C ARG A 512 36.31 31.57 26.29
N VAL A 513 35.00 31.70 26.52
CA VAL A 513 33.97 30.86 25.85
C VAL A 513 33.21 31.68 24.80
N LYS A 514 33.08 31.16 23.57
CA LYS A 514 32.22 31.76 22.52
C LYS A 514 31.43 30.75 21.70
N GLN A 515 30.21 31.15 21.38
CA GLN A 515 29.31 30.51 20.41
C GLN A 515 29.93 30.56 19.00
N CYS A 516 29.91 29.43 18.29
CA CYS A 516 30.32 29.39 16.88
C CYS A 516 29.36 30.25 16.04
N PRO A 517 29.85 31.22 15.24
CA PRO A 517 29.00 32.11 14.44
C PRO A 517 28.39 31.46 13.19
N ASN A 518 28.63 30.16 12.98
CA ASN A 518 27.86 29.37 12.03
C ASN A 518 26.45 29.15 12.61
N SER A 519 25.45 29.84 12.07
CA SER A 519 24.05 29.82 12.52
C SER A 519 23.37 28.44 12.49
N LEU A 520 23.96 27.47 11.78
CA LEU A 520 23.53 26.06 11.76
C LEU A 520 24.25 25.18 12.80
N CYS A 521 25.13 25.74 13.63
CA CYS A 521 25.93 25.00 14.61
C CYS A 521 25.77 25.57 16.02
N ASN A 522 26.13 26.84 16.24
CA ASN A 522 26.05 27.53 17.54
C ASN A 522 26.70 26.82 18.75
N LYS A 523 27.47 25.75 18.55
CA LYS A 523 28.19 25.08 19.64
C LYS A 523 29.16 26.08 20.29
N LEU A 524 29.21 26.10 21.63
CA LEU A 524 30.25 26.80 22.37
C LEU A 524 31.61 26.16 22.11
N ASN A 525 32.65 26.99 22.07
CA ASN A 525 34.04 26.57 21.95
C ASN A 525 34.84 27.43 22.94
N VAL A 526 35.76 26.80 23.65
CA VAL A 526 36.71 27.50 24.52
C VAL A 526 37.88 28.01 23.67
N LYS A 527 38.38 29.19 23.99
CA LYS A 527 39.65 29.72 23.50
C LYS A 527 40.79 29.15 24.34
N ILE A 528 41.57 28.30 23.68
CA ILE A 528 42.84 27.78 24.15
C ILE A 528 43.91 28.86 23.95
N GLU A 529 44.79 29.04 24.94
CA GLU A 529 45.91 29.99 24.87
C GLU A 529 45.46 31.43 24.46
N GLU A 530 46.33 32.16 23.75
CA GLU A 530 46.11 33.51 23.23
C GLU A 530 45.49 33.56 21.82
N ASP A 531 45.44 32.44 21.09
CA ASP A 531 45.04 32.44 19.67
C ASP A 531 43.54 32.71 19.49
N ASN A 532 43.21 33.71 18.68
CA ASN A 532 41.85 34.02 18.27
C ASN A 532 41.37 33.12 17.12
N TRP A 533 42.20 32.26 16.53
CA TRP A 533 41.79 31.27 15.54
C TRP A 533 41.15 30.06 16.22
N ILE A 534 39.82 29.95 16.17
CA ILE A 534 39.09 28.82 16.72
C ILE A 534 38.57 27.92 15.59
N VAL A 535 38.94 26.63 15.62
CA VAL A 535 38.27 25.59 14.85
C VAL A 535 37.08 25.10 15.66
N CYS A 536 35.87 25.10 15.09
CA CYS A 536 34.69 24.73 15.87
C CYS A 536 34.58 23.20 16.07
N ASN A 537 34.64 22.75 17.33
CA ASN A 537 34.47 21.35 17.77
C ASN A 537 33.05 20.78 17.58
N GLY A 538 32.23 21.39 16.70
CA GLY A 538 30.87 20.96 16.35
C GLY A 538 30.55 21.01 14.86
N CYS A 539 31.24 21.85 14.07
CA CYS A 539 31.02 21.93 12.61
C CYS A 539 32.30 22.11 11.79
N LEU A 540 33.48 22.06 12.42
CA LEU A 540 34.83 22.20 11.85
C LEU A 540 35.12 23.53 11.09
N LYS A 541 34.11 24.38 10.87
CA LYS A 541 34.31 25.76 10.39
C LYS A 541 35.17 26.55 11.37
N GLN A 542 36.00 27.42 10.81
CA GLN A 542 36.94 28.24 11.55
C GLN A 542 36.31 29.61 11.82
N PHE A 543 36.62 30.22 12.96
CA PHE A 543 36.15 31.57 13.29
C PHE A 543 37.13 32.34 14.18
N CYS A 544 37.06 33.67 14.11
CA CYS A 544 37.82 34.58 14.95
C CYS A 544 37.13 34.77 16.31
N PHE A 545 37.80 34.40 17.40
CA PHE A 545 37.32 34.60 18.77
C PHE A 545 37.15 36.08 19.11
N SER A 546 37.97 36.98 18.59
CA SER A 546 37.84 38.42 18.89
C SER A 546 36.50 38.97 18.37
N CYS A 547 36.28 38.95 17.05
CA CYS A 547 35.11 39.58 16.41
C CYS A 547 33.89 38.66 16.17
N SER A 548 33.98 37.36 16.51
CA SER A 548 32.93 36.37 16.24
C SER A 548 32.54 36.23 14.75
N GLN A 549 33.49 36.38 13.83
CA GLN A 549 33.27 36.15 12.38
C GLN A 549 33.85 34.81 11.93
N LEU A 550 33.17 34.11 11.01
CA LEU A 550 33.75 32.98 10.28
C LEU A 550 34.99 33.44 9.49
N ILE A 551 35.98 32.55 9.37
CA ILE A 551 37.21 32.79 8.62
C ILE A 551 37.52 31.58 7.73
N ASP A 552 38.08 31.84 6.55
CA ASP A 552 38.49 30.81 5.58
C ASP A 552 40.02 30.74 5.42
N GLY A 553 40.78 31.41 6.31
CA GLY A 553 42.25 31.42 6.29
C GLY A 553 42.89 32.56 7.11
N PRO A 554 44.24 32.67 7.10
CA PRO A 554 45.01 33.59 7.94
C PRO A 554 44.76 35.07 7.64
N GLN A 555 44.29 35.39 6.42
CA GLN A 555 44.10 36.74 5.88
C GLN A 555 43.18 37.64 6.73
N HIS A 556 42.33 37.04 7.58
CA HIS A 556 41.55 37.79 8.57
C HIS A 556 42.46 38.53 9.57
N PHE A 557 43.52 37.85 10.03
CA PHE A 557 44.40 38.34 11.08
C PHE A 557 45.50 39.29 10.58
N GLU A 558 45.68 39.39 9.27
CA GLU A 558 46.54 40.39 8.63
C GLU A 558 45.90 41.79 8.58
N LYS A 559 44.56 41.89 8.75
CA LYS A 559 43.78 43.08 8.32
C LYS A 559 42.62 43.52 9.21
N LYS A 560 42.13 42.68 10.14
CA LYS A 560 40.91 42.99 10.93
C LYS A 560 40.99 42.76 12.44
N CYS A 561 41.74 41.77 12.90
CA CYS A 561 41.89 41.41 14.32
C CYS A 561 43.28 40.83 14.53
N ASP A 562 43.88 41.00 15.70
CA ASP A 562 45.13 40.31 16.02
C ASP A 562 44.92 38.80 16.19
N ARG A 563 45.86 37.99 15.71
CA ARG A 563 45.80 36.52 15.90
C ARG A 563 45.99 36.16 17.36
N TYR A 564 47.12 36.54 17.94
CA TYR A 564 47.42 36.34 19.35
C TYR A 564 47.01 37.59 20.14
N THR A 565 46.72 37.44 21.43
CA THR A 565 46.03 38.47 22.22
C THR A 565 46.97 38.96 23.31
N SER A 566 47.79 39.94 22.94
CA SER A 566 48.85 40.47 23.79
C SER A 566 48.35 40.91 25.17
N PHE A 567 48.84 40.23 26.21
CA PHE A 567 48.64 40.64 27.59
C PHE A 567 49.28 42.02 27.87
N LYS A 568 48.67 42.73 28.82
CA LYS A 568 49.18 43.92 29.52
C LYS A 568 48.82 43.83 30.98
#